data_AF-A0AAE1JH62-F1
#
_entry.id   AF-A0AAE1JH62-F1
#
_cell.length_a   1.000
_cell.length_b   1.000
_cell.length_c   1.000
_cell.angle_alpha   90.00
_cell.angle_beta   90.00
_cell.angle_gamma   90.00
#
_symmetry.space_group_name_H-M   'P 1'
#
loop_
_entity.id
_entity.type
_entity.pdbx_description
1 polymer ?
#
loop_
_entity_poly.entity_id
_entity_poly.type
_entity_poly.pdbx_seq_one_letter_code
_entity_poly.pdbx_strand_id
1 'polypeptide(L)'
;MYLVYITFPEVFHHLPFWRTDGVILTALLHVGPVEFLYYWLHRALHHHFLYSRYHSHHHSSIVTQPITSVIHPFAEIVAYFVIFLIPISATIFTRTTSMASLFGYILYIDFMNNLGHCNFEFFPKNLFSLFPLFKYLCYTPSFHSLHHTKFRTNYCLFMPIYDYIYNTMDESSDDTYEISLKRPKDLPDVVHLTHLTTLDSIYHLPYGFSSLASNPQTSNWYLRLMWPFTFVIKIILAWIHGRTFISERNTFEKLNLQSWVVPRFTNQYFLKWQSTRLNKIIGEAILEANSSGVKVLSLGLLNQREELNAYGELYIQKFPKLKVKIVDGSSLAAAIVVNSIPKGTSQVLLRGNFNNVFFAIAKALCEANVQVAMLHQDEFTKLQLRLNTKARESSALSTIASSKIWLVGDGWNEDEQMKALKGSLFIPFSQFPPKKMRKDCFYHYTPSMRAPPSIKNMHSCENWLPRRAMSAGRIAGIVHALEGWNVHECGSTTFCLHQIWDATIRHGFQTLHTPS
;
A
#
# COMPACT_ATOMS: atom_id res chain seq x y z
N MET A 1 -20.93 20.12 -6.22
CA MET A 1 -22.39 19.84 -6.29
C MET A 1 -23.16 20.37 -5.08
N TYR A 2 -22.97 19.84 -3.86
CA TYR A 2 -23.69 20.31 -2.65
C TYR A 2 -23.50 21.82 -2.38
N LEU A 3 -22.27 22.32 -2.50
CA LEU A 3 -21.98 23.76 -2.36
C LEU A 3 -22.68 24.61 -3.42
N VAL A 4 -22.76 24.13 -4.68
CA VAL A 4 -23.42 24.85 -5.79
C VAL A 4 -24.93 24.94 -5.57
N TYR A 5 -25.55 23.85 -5.10
CA TYR A 5 -26.95 23.79 -4.71
C TYR A 5 -27.26 24.77 -3.57
N ILE A 6 -26.36 24.87 -2.57
CA ILE A 6 -26.50 25.80 -1.45
C ILE A 6 -26.27 27.26 -1.85
N THR A 7 -25.36 27.53 -2.80
CA THR A 7 -25.05 28.90 -3.24
C THR A 7 -26.09 29.47 -4.20
N PHE A 8 -26.86 28.63 -4.92
CA PHE A 8 -27.90 29.08 -5.85
C PHE A 8 -29.26 28.39 -5.60
N PRO A 9 -29.78 28.42 -4.36
CA PRO A 9 -30.95 27.63 -3.98
C PRO A 9 -32.18 28.00 -4.82
N GLU A 10 -32.36 29.27 -5.14
CA GLU A 10 -33.51 29.74 -5.94
C GLU A 10 -33.54 29.17 -7.36
N VAL A 11 -32.38 28.94 -7.98
CA VAL A 11 -32.30 28.35 -9.32
C VAL A 11 -32.69 26.86 -9.29
N PHE A 12 -32.29 26.14 -8.24
CA PHE A 12 -32.53 24.70 -8.13
C PHE A 12 -33.88 24.34 -7.52
N HIS A 13 -34.48 25.19 -6.67
CA HIS A 13 -35.81 24.96 -6.10
C HIS A 13 -36.93 24.94 -7.14
N HIS A 14 -36.72 25.57 -8.31
CA HIS A 14 -37.69 25.61 -9.41
C HIS A 14 -37.47 24.53 -10.47
N LEU A 15 -36.40 23.72 -10.36
CA LEU A 15 -36.15 22.63 -11.30
C LEU A 15 -36.86 21.34 -10.86
N PRO A 16 -37.63 20.69 -11.75
CA PRO A 16 -38.20 19.39 -11.45
C PRO A 16 -37.10 18.36 -11.25
N PHE A 17 -37.33 17.41 -10.34
CA PHE A 17 -36.38 16.33 -10.09
C PHE A 17 -36.14 15.49 -11.35
N TRP A 18 -37.21 15.17 -12.08
CA TRP A 18 -37.18 14.35 -13.29
C TRP A 18 -37.98 14.98 -14.43
N ARG A 19 -37.43 14.93 -15.64
CA ARG A 19 -38.13 15.26 -16.90
C ARG A 19 -37.64 14.36 -18.02
N THR A 20 -38.53 13.51 -18.53
CA THR A 20 -38.20 12.50 -19.54
C THR A 20 -37.74 13.12 -20.86
N ASP A 21 -38.40 14.18 -21.32
CA ASP A 21 -38.04 14.93 -22.53
C ASP A 21 -36.62 15.53 -22.45
N GLY A 22 -36.28 16.13 -21.31
CA GLY A 22 -34.93 16.64 -21.04
C GLY A 22 -33.87 15.54 -20.99
N VAL A 23 -34.14 14.43 -20.28
CA VAL A 23 -33.21 13.29 -20.19
C VAL A 23 -32.96 12.66 -21.56
N ILE A 24 -34.01 12.47 -22.37
CA ILE A 24 -33.86 11.94 -23.74
C ILE A 24 -33.07 12.92 -24.60
N LEU A 25 -33.38 14.22 -24.55
CA LEU A 25 -32.66 15.24 -25.30
C LEU A 25 -31.16 15.25 -24.93
N THR A 26 -30.83 15.19 -23.64
CA THR A 26 -29.45 15.08 -23.16
C THR A 26 -28.75 13.85 -23.75
N ALA A 27 -29.40 12.68 -23.70
CA ALA A 27 -28.83 11.44 -24.23
C ALA A 27 -28.59 11.50 -25.74
N LEU A 28 -29.54 12.02 -26.52
CA LEU A 28 -29.42 12.17 -27.97
C LEU A 28 -28.31 13.16 -28.35
N LEU A 29 -28.22 14.29 -27.64
CA LEU A 29 -27.17 15.28 -27.87
C LEU A 29 -25.78 14.75 -27.50
N HIS A 30 -25.71 13.87 -26.50
CA HIS A 30 -24.47 13.20 -26.15
C HIS A 30 -24.04 12.22 -27.26
N VAL A 31 -24.90 11.26 -27.59
CA VAL A 31 -24.62 10.19 -28.57
C VAL A 31 -24.29 10.74 -29.96
N GLY A 32 -24.93 11.84 -30.37
CA GLY A 32 -24.69 12.49 -31.65
C GLY A 32 -23.64 13.60 -31.56
N PRO A 33 -24.06 14.87 -31.41
CA PRO A 33 -23.18 16.04 -31.47
C PRO A 33 -21.93 15.97 -30.59
N VAL A 34 -22.04 15.57 -29.33
CA VAL A 34 -20.90 15.57 -28.39
C VAL A 34 -19.85 14.56 -28.79
N GLU A 35 -20.24 13.30 -29.00
CA GLU A 35 -19.33 12.24 -29.45
C GLU A 35 -18.67 12.59 -30.79
N PHE A 36 -19.45 13.09 -31.76
CA PHE A 36 -18.93 13.49 -33.06
C PHE A 36 -17.91 14.62 -32.97
N LEU A 37 -18.24 15.71 -32.25
CA LEU A 37 -17.35 16.86 -32.10
C LEU A 37 -16.09 16.50 -31.32
N TYR A 38 -16.23 15.69 -30.26
CA TYR A 38 -15.08 15.20 -29.51
C TYR A 38 -14.18 14.34 -30.38
N TYR A 39 -14.72 13.37 -31.11
CA TYR A 39 -13.94 12.47 -31.97
C TYR A 39 -13.04 13.25 -32.93
N TRP A 40 -13.58 14.26 -33.62
CA TRP A 40 -12.81 15.07 -34.55
C TRP A 40 -11.80 15.99 -33.88
N LEU A 41 -12.18 16.60 -32.74
CA LEU A 41 -11.24 17.40 -31.94
C LEU A 41 -10.08 16.54 -31.45
N HIS A 42 -10.38 15.38 -30.88
CA HIS A 42 -9.39 14.45 -30.35
C HIS A 42 -8.46 13.95 -31.46
N ARG A 43 -9.00 13.55 -32.61
CA ARG A 43 -8.20 13.20 -33.79
C ARG A 43 -7.31 14.36 -34.27
N ALA A 44 -7.82 15.59 -34.25
CA ALA A 44 -7.02 16.78 -34.57
C ALA A 44 -5.90 17.02 -33.54
N LEU A 45 -6.16 16.80 -32.25
CA LEU A 45 -5.17 16.89 -31.19
C LEU A 45 -4.00 15.90 -31.38
N HIS A 46 -4.21 14.79 -32.09
CA HIS A 46 -3.15 13.85 -32.48
C HIS A 46 -2.36 14.25 -33.73
N HIS A 47 -2.71 15.37 -34.37
CA HIS A 47 -1.85 15.99 -35.36
C HIS A 47 -0.59 16.55 -34.69
N HIS A 48 0.59 16.31 -35.27
CA HIS A 48 1.90 16.57 -34.65
C HIS A 48 2.03 17.93 -33.94
N PHE A 49 1.49 19.00 -34.54
CA PHE A 49 1.55 20.36 -33.99
C PHE A 49 0.73 20.52 -32.69
N LEU A 50 -0.50 20.00 -32.68
CA LEU A 50 -1.40 20.08 -31.52
C LEU A 50 -0.99 19.06 -30.47
N TYR A 51 -0.54 17.88 -30.87
CA TYR A 51 -0.12 16.82 -29.96
C TYR A 51 0.99 17.33 -29.04
N SER A 52 2.08 17.85 -29.59
CA SER A 52 3.23 18.28 -28.80
C SER A 52 2.95 19.42 -27.82
N ARG A 53 1.88 20.20 -28.04
CA ARG A 53 1.56 21.41 -27.26
C ARG A 53 0.41 21.19 -26.29
N TYR A 54 -0.57 20.41 -26.70
CA TYR A 54 -1.85 20.32 -26.03
C TYR A 54 -2.18 18.90 -25.58
N HIS A 55 -1.65 17.83 -26.18
CA HIS A 55 -2.15 16.48 -25.86
C HIS A 55 -1.08 15.49 -25.37
N SER A 56 0.21 15.78 -25.60
CA SER A 56 1.31 14.89 -25.22
C SER A 56 1.45 14.72 -23.71
N HIS A 57 1.04 15.71 -22.90
CA HIS A 57 1.09 15.59 -21.45
C HIS A 57 0.09 14.55 -20.92
N HIS A 58 -1.14 14.56 -21.45
CA HIS A 58 -2.14 13.54 -21.17
C HIS A 58 -1.63 12.13 -21.51
N HIS A 59 -1.00 12.01 -22.69
CA HIS A 59 -0.38 10.78 -23.19
C HIS A 59 0.93 10.38 -22.51
N SER A 60 1.51 11.22 -21.65
CA SER A 60 2.68 10.83 -20.85
C SER A 60 2.36 9.69 -19.87
N SER A 61 1.08 9.49 -19.55
CA SER A 61 0.57 8.37 -18.79
C SER A 61 0.14 7.23 -19.72
N ILE A 62 1.11 6.50 -20.29
CA ILE A 62 0.86 5.34 -21.18
C ILE A 62 0.02 4.26 -20.48
N VAL A 63 0.37 3.95 -19.22
CA VAL A 63 -0.50 3.17 -18.34
C VAL A 63 -1.42 4.16 -17.64
N THR A 64 -2.67 4.23 -18.10
CA THR A 64 -3.63 5.21 -17.60
C THR A 64 -3.98 4.95 -16.14
N GLN A 65 -4.32 6.03 -15.43
CA GLN A 65 -4.94 5.99 -14.11
C GLN A 65 -6.20 6.87 -14.16
N PRO A 66 -7.20 6.68 -13.28
CA PRO A 66 -8.40 7.51 -13.30
C PRO A 66 -8.10 9.02 -13.29
N ILE A 67 -7.02 9.44 -12.61
CA ILE A 67 -6.58 10.84 -12.60
C ILE A 67 -6.11 11.36 -13.96
N THR A 68 -5.56 10.51 -14.83
CA THR A 68 -5.15 10.85 -16.20
C THR A 68 -6.31 11.44 -17.00
N SER A 69 -7.54 11.01 -16.71
CA SER A 69 -8.77 11.45 -17.37
C SER A 69 -9.07 12.94 -17.25
N VAL A 70 -8.49 13.62 -16.24
CA VAL A 70 -8.70 15.07 -15.99
C VAL A 70 -7.44 15.90 -16.18
N ILE A 71 -6.30 15.26 -16.50
CA ILE A 71 -5.03 15.96 -16.72
C ILE A 71 -4.90 16.29 -18.20
N HIS A 72 -5.29 17.52 -18.53
CA HIS A 72 -5.14 18.11 -19.86
C HIS A 72 -4.62 19.56 -19.74
N PRO A 73 -3.87 20.08 -20.71
CA PRO A 73 -3.54 21.50 -20.80
C PRO A 73 -4.79 22.38 -20.86
N PHE A 74 -4.67 23.61 -20.37
CA PHE A 74 -5.80 24.53 -20.18
C PHE A 74 -6.70 24.69 -21.41
N ALA A 75 -6.11 24.88 -22.61
CA ALA A 75 -6.89 25.06 -23.83
C ALA A 75 -7.71 23.81 -24.23
N GLU A 76 -7.14 22.62 -24.02
CA GLU A 76 -7.85 21.35 -24.25
C GLU A 76 -9.01 21.19 -23.25
N ILE A 77 -8.80 21.54 -21.97
CA ILE A 77 -9.87 21.55 -20.96
C ILE A 77 -11.01 22.48 -21.39
N VAL A 78 -10.69 23.71 -21.83
CA VAL A 78 -11.72 24.67 -22.29
C VAL A 78 -12.49 24.11 -23.47
N ALA A 79 -11.83 23.49 -24.44
CA ALA A 79 -12.48 22.89 -25.61
C ALA A 79 -13.43 21.75 -25.21
N TYR A 80 -12.98 20.83 -24.34
CA TYR A 80 -13.84 19.75 -23.83
C TYR A 80 -15.01 20.29 -22.99
N PHE A 81 -14.78 21.31 -22.18
CA PHE A 81 -15.84 21.93 -21.39
C PHE A 81 -16.93 22.53 -22.30
N VAL A 82 -16.55 23.22 -23.38
CA VAL A 82 -17.50 23.75 -24.37
C VAL A 82 -18.32 22.63 -25.02
N ILE A 83 -17.68 21.52 -25.40
CA ILE A 83 -18.37 20.36 -25.98
C ILE A 83 -19.36 19.75 -24.97
N PHE A 84 -18.92 19.50 -23.74
CA PHE A 84 -19.78 18.91 -22.69
C PHE A 84 -20.88 19.85 -22.22
N LEU A 85 -20.75 21.16 -22.45
CA LEU A 85 -21.80 22.12 -22.14
C LEU A 85 -22.99 22.03 -23.12
N ILE A 86 -22.82 21.43 -24.31
CA ILE A 86 -23.87 21.37 -25.36
C ILE A 86 -25.19 20.80 -24.83
N PRO A 87 -25.24 19.61 -24.19
CA PRO A 87 -26.52 19.07 -23.72
C PRO A 87 -27.15 19.89 -22.60
N ILE A 88 -26.32 20.46 -21.70
CA ILE A 88 -26.78 21.29 -20.58
C ILE A 88 -27.38 22.60 -21.10
N SER A 89 -26.68 23.30 -22.00
CA SER A 89 -27.18 24.51 -22.62
C SER A 89 -28.46 24.24 -23.40
N ALA A 90 -28.51 23.17 -24.19
CA ALA A 90 -29.69 22.82 -24.96
C ALA A 90 -30.92 22.61 -24.08
N THR A 91 -30.81 21.83 -22.99
CA THR A 91 -31.95 21.61 -22.08
C THR A 91 -32.39 22.89 -21.37
N ILE A 92 -31.47 23.82 -21.09
CA ILE A 92 -31.79 25.13 -20.52
C ILE A 92 -32.56 25.96 -21.56
N PHE A 93 -32.07 26.04 -22.79
CA PHE A 93 -32.72 26.79 -23.87
C PHE A 93 -34.10 26.25 -24.21
N THR A 94 -34.27 24.92 -24.26
CA THR A 94 -35.57 24.27 -24.51
C THR A 94 -36.46 24.20 -23.28
N ARG A 95 -36.00 24.70 -22.11
CA ARG A 95 -36.71 24.66 -20.82
C ARG A 95 -37.13 23.24 -20.40
N THR A 96 -36.30 22.25 -20.73
CA THR A 96 -36.50 20.83 -20.39
C THR A 96 -35.56 20.33 -19.30
N THR A 97 -34.68 21.19 -18.76
CA THR A 97 -33.75 20.84 -17.67
C THR A 97 -34.47 20.26 -16.46
N SER A 98 -33.87 19.22 -15.88
CA SER A 98 -34.24 18.62 -14.60
C SER A 98 -32.99 18.32 -13.76
N MET A 99 -33.16 18.16 -12.45
CA MET A 99 -32.04 17.77 -11.56
C MET A 99 -31.39 16.46 -12.05
N ALA A 100 -32.20 15.45 -12.38
CA ALA A 100 -31.68 14.18 -12.87
C ALA A 100 -30.87 14.31 -14.16
N SER A 101 -31.35 15.07 -15.16
CA SER A 101 -30.60 15.29 -16.41
C SER A 101 -29.27 16.04 -16.20
N LEU A 102 -29.27 17.11 -15.40
CA LEU A 102 -28.07 17.91 -15.15
C LEU A 102 -27.01 17.13 -14.36
N PHE A 103 -27.38 16.63 -13.17
CA PHE A 103 -26.43 15.94 -12.30
C PHE A 103 -26.07 14.56 -12.85
N GLY A 104 -27.05 13.85 -13.42
CA GLY A 104 -26.82 12.55 -14.04
C GLY A 104 -25.86 12.63 -15.22
N TYR A 105 -25.96 13.67 -16.05
CA TYR A 105 -25.04 13.85 -17.18
C TYR A 105 -23.61 14.14 -16.72
N ILE A 106 -23.43 15.05 -15.75
CA ILE A 106 -22.08 15.36 -15.22
C ILE A 106 -21.45 14.12 -14.58
N LEU A 107 -22.23 13.38 -13.78
CA LEU A 107 -21.77 12.12 -13.18
C LEU A 107 -21.45 11.07 -14.24
N TYR A 108 -22.22 11.01 -15.33
CA TYR A 108 -21.97 10.08 -16.44
C TYR A 108 -20.64 10.40 -17.16
N ILE A 109 -20.39 11.67 -17.52
CA ILE A 109 -19.12 12.10 -18.14
C ILE A 109 -17.94 11.74 -17.23
N ASP A 110 -18.00 12.12 -15.96
CA ASP A 110 -16.94 11.84 -15.00
C ASP A 110 -16.73 10.32 -14.85
N PHE A 111 -17.80 9.56 -14.67
CA PHE A 111 -17.74 8.11 -14.50
C PHE A 111 -17.12 7.42 -15.72
N MET A 112 -17.60 7.73 -16.92
CA MET A 112 -17.14 7.08 -18.15
C MET A 112 -15.68 7.43 -18.47
N ASN A 113 -15.28 8.67 -18.22
CA ASN A 113 -13.90 9.10 -18.44
C ASN A 113 -12.95 8.40 -17.44
N ASN A 114 -13.31 8.34 -16.16
CA ASN A 114 -12.55 7.58 -15.15
C ASN A 114 -12.53 6.07 -15.47
N LEU A 115 -13.63 5.51 -15.98
CA LEU A 115 -13.73 4.12 -16.39
C LEU A 115 -12.75 3.80 -17.52
N GLY A 116 -12.65 4.64 -18.54
CA GLY A 116 -11.70 4.40 -19.64
C GLY A 116 -10.24 4.43 -19.20
N HIS A 117 -9.94 5.25 -18.18
CA HIS A 117 -8.58 5.46 -17.71
C HIS A 117 -8.20 4.58 -16.51
N CYS A 118 -9.12 3.74 -16.00
CA CYS A 118 -8.85 2.95 -14.80
C CYS A 118 -7.86 1.81 -14.99
N ASN A 119 -7.52 1.47 -16.25
CA ASN A 119 -6.56 0.42 -16.61
C ASN A 119 -6.89 -0.94 -15.96
N PHE A 120 -8.18 -1.22 -15.76
CA PHE A 120 -8.68 -2.45 -15.21
C PHE A 120 -9.90 -2.92 -15.99
N GLU A 121 -9.80 -4.06 -16.67
CA GLU A 121 -10.92 -4.62 -17.42
C GLU A 121 -11.88 -5.37 -16.48
N PHE A 122 -13.14 -4.96 -16.52
CA PHE A 122 -14.20 -5.57 -15.72
C PHE A 122 -15.49 -5.81 -16.50
N PHE A 123 -15.56 -5.46 -17.79
CA PHE A 123 -16.72 -5.78 -18.63
C PHE A 123 -16.76 -7.29 -18.87
N PRO A 124 -17.79 -8.00 -18.38
CA PRO A 124 -17.84 -9.45 -18.52
C PRO A 124 -18.19 -9.82 -19.96
N LYS A 125 -17.61 -10.91 -20.46
CA LYS A 125 -17.88 -11.42 -21.82
C LYS A 125 -19.36 -11.61 -22.11
N ASN A 126 -20.09 -12.09 -21.09
CA ASN A 126 -21.53 -12.34 -21.19
C ASN A 126 -22.33 -11.08 -21.55
N LEU A 127 -21.83 -9.89 -21.22
CA LEU A 127 -22.48 -8.63 -21.56
C LEU A 127 -22.49 -8.41 -23.07
N PHE A 128 -21.35 -8.60 -23.73
CA PHE A 128 -21.23 -8.44 -25.18
C PHE A 128 -21.85 -9.60 -25.95
N SER A 129 -21.93 -10.80 -25.36
CA SER A 129 -22.69 -11.90 -25.99
C SER A 129 -24.20 -11.67 -25.95
N LEU A 130 -24.73 -11.08 -24.86
CA LEU A 130 -26.16 -10.78 -24.72
C LEU A 130 -26.57 -9.53 -25.51
N PHE A 131 -25.69 -8.52 -25.56
CA PHE A 131 -25.93 -7.26 -26.26
C PHE A 131 -24.77 -6.94 -27.22
N PRO A 132 -24.70 -7.58 -28.40
CA PRO A 132 -23.58 -7.40 -29.33
C PRO A 132 -23.38 -5.96 -29.80
N LEU A 133 -24.47 -5.20 -29.92
CA LEU A 133 -24.41 -3.79 -30.32
C LEU A 133 -23.80 -2.88 -29.25
N PHE A 134 -23.76 -3.32 -28.00
CA PHE A 134 -23.24 -2.51 -26.89
C PHE A 134 -21.76 -2.16 -27.07
N LYS A 135 -20.99 -3.00 -27.77
CA LYS A 135 -19.57 -2.75 -28.08
C LYS A 135 -19.34 -1.49 -28.92
N TYR A 136 -20.35 -1.02 -29.66
CA TYR A 136 -20.27 0.21 -30.45
C TYR A 136 -20.71 1.44 -29.66
N LEU A 137 -21.47 1.25 -28.57
CA LEU A 137 -22.08 2.32 -27.77
C LEU A 137 -21.30 2.63 -26.50
N CYS A 138 -20.37 1.76 -26.09
CA CYS A 138 -19.60 1.92 -24.87
C CYS A 138 -18.24 1.24 -25.06
N TYR A 139 -17.15 2.01 -24.99
CA TYR A 139 -15.82 1.45 -25.01
C TYR A 139 -15.58 0.64 -23.73
N THR A 140 -14.55 -0.20 -23.76
CA THR A 140 -14.00 -0.83 -22.56
C THR A 140 -12.73 -0.09 -22.09
N PRO A 141 -12.31 -0.24 -20.82
CA PRO A 141 -11.02 0.25 -20.35
C PRO A 141 -9.85 -0.26 -21.20
N SER A 142 -9.92 -1.51 -21.69
CA SER A 142 -8.92 -2.07 -22.61
C SER A 142 -8.88 -1.36 -23.97
N PHE A 143 -10.03 -0.98 -24.53
CA PHE A 143 -10.12 -0.24 -25.79
C PHE A 143 -9.45 1.13 -25.70
N HIS A 144 -9.72 1.88 -24.62
CA HIS A 144 -9.09 3.20 -24.38
C HIS A 144 -7.61 3.08 -23.98
N SER A 145 -7.22 2.03 -23.27
CA SER A 145 -5.80 1.77 -22.96
C SER A 145 -4.95 1.59 -24.23
N LEU A 146 -5.50 0.96 -25.28
CA LEU A 146 -4.83 0.86 -26.57
C LEU A 146 -4.60 2.23 -27.21
N HIS A 147 -5.54 3.17 -27.07
CA HIS A 147 -5.35 4.54 -27.54
C HIS A 147 -4.10 5.18 -26.92
N HIS A 148 -3.92 5.07 -25.60
CA HIS A 148 -2.74 5.58 -24.88
C HIS A 148 -1.44 4.82 -25.19
N THR A 149 -1.53 3.62 -25.75
CA THR A 149 -0.37 2.79 -26.08
C THR A 149 0.07 2.95 -27.54
N LYS A 150 -0.90 3.13 -28.46
CA LYS A 150 -0.69 3.17 -29.91
C LYS A 150 -0.78 4.58 -30.50
N PHE A 151 -1.43 5.51 -29.79
CA PHE A 151 -1.62 6.93 -30.12
C PHE A 151 -2.38 7.24 -31.41
N ARG A 152 -2.52 6.28 -32.35
CA ARG A 152 -3.04 6.52 -33.69
C ARG A 152 -4.36 5.82 -34.01
N THR A 153 -4.99 5.25 -32.99
CA THR A 153 -6.20 4.43 -33.08
C THR A 153 -7.13 4.75 -31.91
N ASN A 154 -8.39 4.37 -32.00
CA ASN A 154 -9.39 4.43 -30.91
C ASN A 154 -9.59 5.86 -30.36
N TYR A 155 -10.10 6.79 -31.17
CA TYR A 155 -10.26 8.22 -30.84
C TYR A 155 -11.62 8.59 -30.22
N CYS A 156 -12.59 7.68 -30.14
CA CYS A 156 -13.93 7.96 -29.61
C CYS A 156 -13.89 8.56 -28.20
N LEU A 157 -14.93 9.34 -27.84
CA LEU A 157 -15.10 9.78 -26.46
C LEU A 157 -15.53 8.61 -25.58
N PHE A 158 -16.73 8.04 -25.80
CA PHE A 158 -17.19 6.84 -25.10
C PHE A 158 -17.79 5.80 -26.05
N MET A 159 -18.11 6.19 -27.28
CA MET A 159 -18.81 5.34 -28.24
C MET A 159 -17.89 4.91 -29.41
N PRO A 160 -17.39 3.67 -29.43
CA PRO A 160 -16.51 3.18 -30.50
C PRO A 160 -17.10 3.27 -31.91
N ILE A 161 -18.43 3.42 -32.07
CA ILE A 161 -19.09 3.55 -33.37
C ILE A 161 -18.38 4.53 -34.32
N TYR A 162 -17.86 5.64 -33.83
CA TYR A 162 -17.12 6.62 -34.65
C TYR A 162 -15.79 6.07 -35.15
N ASP A 163 -15.06 5.30 -34.34
CA ASP A 163 -13.84 4.61 -34.78
C ASP A 163 -14.12 3.53 -35.82
N TYR A 164 -15.26 2.83 -35.71
CA TYR A 164 -15.68 1.87 -36.74
C TYR A 164 -16.09 2.57 -38.04
N ILE A 165 -16.86 3.67 -37.97
CA ILE A 165 -17.31 4.42 -39.16
C ILE A 165 -16.12 5.01 -39.92
N TYR A 166 -15.13 5.56 -39.21
CA TYR A 166 -13.99 6.24 -39.81
C TYR A 166 -12.73 5.36 -39.93
N ASN A 167 -12.86 4.06 -39.65
CA ASN A 167 -11.79 3.06 -39.76
C ASN A 167 -10.52 3.44 -38.97
N THR A 168 -10.70 3.87 -37.72
CA THR A 168 -9.63 4.19 -36.77
C THR A 168 -9.58 3.24 -35.57
N MET A 169 -10.37 2.18 -35.60
CA MET A 169 -10.34 1.12 -34.58
C MET A 169 -9.07 0.28 -34.70
N ASP A 170 -8.39 -0.01 -33.59
CA ASP A 170 -7.18 -0.83 -33.56
C ASP A 170 -7.52 -2.32 -33.74
N GLU A 171 -6.90 -2.98 -34.71
CA GLU A 171 -7.14 -4.40 -35.02
C GLU A 171 -6.93 -5.34 -33.82
N SER A 172 -6.10 -4.95 -32.84
CA SER A 172 -5.84 -5.75 -31.63
C SER A 172 -6.84 -5.53 -30.50
N SER A 173 -7.90 -4.75 -30.72
CA SER A 173 -8.88 -4.38 -29.67
C SER A 173 -9.56 -5.59 -29.02
N ASP A 174 -10.08 -6.51 -29.84
CA ASP A 174 -10.77 -7.72 -29.34
C ASP A 174 -9.79 -8.66 -28.60
N ASP A 175 -8.59 -8.86 -29.15
CA ASP A 175 -7.54 -9.68 -28.53
C ASP A 175 -7.08 -9.09 -27.18
N THR A 176 -6.92 -7.77 -27.12
CA THR A 176 -6.51 -7.07 -25.89
C THR A 176 -7.58 -7.17 -24.81
N TYR A 177 -8.85 -7.01 -25.17
CA TYR A 177 -9.97 -7.25 -24.26
C TYR A 177 -9.93 -8.68 -23.72
N GLU A 178 -9.79 -9.68 -24.60
CA GLU A 178 -9.73 -11.09 -24.25
C GLU A 178 -8.56 -11.46 -23.34
N ILE A 179 -7.37 -10.90 -23.60
CA ILE A 179 -6.17 -11.09 -22.78
C ILE A 179 -6.33 -10.41 -21.42
N SER A 180 -6.89 -9.20 -21.37
CA SER A 180 -7.05 -8.44 -20.13
C SER A 180 -7.99 -9.12 -19.12
N LEU A 181 -8.95 -9.93 -19.60
CA LEU A 181 -9.81 -10.75 -18.76
C LEU A 181 -9.13 -11.99 -18.20
N LYS A 182 -8.07 -12.49 -18.84
CA LYS A 182 -7.29 -13.62 -18.32
C LYS A 182 -6.51 -13.11 -17.12
N ARG A 183 -6.88 -13.57 -15.92
CA ARG A 183 -6.14 -13.34 -14.69
C ARG A 183 -5.19 -14.52 -14.46
N PRO A 184 -3.95 -14.51 -14.97
CA PRO A 184 -3.00 -15.55 -14.62
C PRO A 184 -2.88 -15.59 -13.09
N LYS A 185 -2.88 -16.80 -12.51
CA LYS A 185 -2.53 -16.97 -11.10
C LYS A 185 -1.06 -16.60 -10.98
N ASP A 186 -0.82 -15.38 -10.56
CA ASP A 186 0.52 -14.87 -10.25
C ASP A 186 0.94 -15.54 -8.93
N LEU A 187 1.69 -16.65 -9.03
CA LEU A 187 2.09 -17.47 -7.90
C LEU A 187 3.28 -16.79 -7.19
N PRO A 188 3.14 -16.36 -5.93
CA PRO A 188 4.25 -15.78 -5.19
C PRO A 188 5.21 -16.86 -4.70
N ASP A 189 6.50 -16.56 -4.74
CA ASP A 189 7.52 -17.32 -4.02
C ASP A 189 7.57 -16.92 -2.54
N VAL A 190 7.33 -15.64 -2.26
CA VAL A 190 7.39 -15.06 -0.90
C VAL A 190 6.15 -14.21 -0.64
N VAL A 191 5.55 -14.40 0.52
CA VAL A 191 4.42 -13.60 1.01
C VAL A 191 4.82 -12.86 2.28
N HIS A 192 4.60 -11.55 2.33
CA HIS A 192 4.71 -10.77 3.56
C HIS A 192 3.31 -10.40 4.07
N LEU A 193 2.95 -10.89 5.25
CA LEU A 193 1.64 -10.67 5.85
C LEU A 193 1.68 -9.45 6.77
N THR A 194 1.03 -8.36 6.37
CA THR A 194 0.93 -7.12 7.14
C THR A 194 -0.52 -6.82 7.54
N HIS A 195 -0.76 -5.71 8.23
CA HIS A 195 -2.10 -5.25 8.58
C HIS A 195 -2.18 -3.72 8.59
N LEU A 196 -3.39 -3.18 8.62
CA LEU A 196 -3.61 -1.73 8.68
C LEU A 196 -3.21 -1.21 10.06
N THR A 197 -2.53 -0.06 10.12
CA THR A 197 -2.02 0.46 11.39
C THR A 197 -3.05 1.39 12.04
N THR A 198 -3.32 2.53 11.41
CA THR A 198 -4.34 3.51 11.80
C THR A 198 -5.47 3.55 10.77
N LEU A 199 -6.57 4.24 11.06
CA LEU A 199 -7.64 4.44 10.07
C LEU A 199 -7.13 5.12 8.79
N ASP A 200 -6.17 6.02 8.92
CA ASP A 200 -5.56 6.75 7.79
C ASP A 200 -4.67 5.85 6.92
N SER A 201 -4.21 4.70 7.43
CA SER A 201 -3.31 3.79 6.68
C SER A 201 -3.93 3.24 5.40
N ILE A 202 -5.26 3.21 5.28
CA ILE A 202 -5.96 2.83 4.05
C ILE A 202 -5.57 3.74 2.87
N TYR A 203 -5.27 5.01 3.14
CA TYR A 203 -4.91 5.99 2.13
C TYR A 203 -3.46 5.88 1.66
N HIS A 204 -2.61 5.24 2.47
CA HIS A 204 -1.22 4.95 2.15
C HIS A 204 -1.03 3.57 1.48
N LEU A 205 -2.10 2.78 1.34
CA LEU A 205 -2.06 1.60 0.49
C LEU A 205 -1.84 2.02 -0.98
N PRO A 206 -1.24 1.15 -1.82
CA PRO A 206 -1.12 1.40 -3.25
C PRO A 206 -2.46 1.72 -3.96
N TYR A 207 -3.57 1.18 -3.44
CA TYR A 207 -4.93 1.43 -3.92
C TYR A 207 -5.61 2.66 -3.34
N GLY A 208 -4.98 3.32 -2.36
CA GLY A 208 -5.47 4.56 -1.76
C GLY A 208 -5.11 5.74 -2.65
N PHE A 209 -4.19 6.58 -2.21
CA PHE A 209 -3.65 7.67 -3.01
C PHE A 209 -2.18 7.42 -3.32
N SER A 210 -1.82 7.35 -4.61
CA SER A 210 -0.43 7.09 -5.01
C SER A 210 0.56 8.13 -4.45
N SER A 211 0.13 9.39 -4.33
CA SER A 211 0.93 10.45 -3.70
C SER A 211 1.21 10.16 -2.23
N LEU A 212 0.21 9.72 -1.46
CA LEU A 212 0.38 9.36 -0.05
C LEU A 212 1.13 8.04 0.11
N ALA A 213 0.81 7.04 -0.69
CA ALA A 213 1.47 5.74 -0.68
C ALA A 213 2.97 5.85 -0.98
N SER A 214 3.39 6.77 -1.86
CA SER A 214 4.81 7.03 -2.17
C SER A 214 5.59 7.76 -1.07
N ASN A 215 4.91 8.21 -0.01
CA ASN A 215 5.48 8.91 1.13
C ASN A 215 5.31 8.10 2.42
N PRO A 216 6.22 8.24 3.39
CA PRO A 216 6.05 7.64 4.71
C PRO A 216 4.71 8.03 5.33
N GLN A 217 4.06 7.09 5.99
CA GLN A 217 2.78 7.30 6.66
C GLN A 217 2.89 8.38 7.74
N THR A 218 2.13 9.48 7.57
CA THR A 218 2.01 10.57 8.54
C THR A 218 0.55 10.89 8.79
N SER A 219 0.20 11.31 10.00
CA SER A 219 -1.15 11.79 10.29
C SER A 219 -1.26 13.26 9.88
N ASN A 220 -1.92 13.52 8.75
CA ASN A 220 -2.15 14.87 8.25
C ASN A 220 -3.56 15.34 8.60
N TRP A 221 -3.71 16.63 8.93
CA TRP A 221 -4.98 17.18 9.42
C TRP A 221 -6.14 17.02 8.40
N TYR A 222 -5.86 17.13 7.11
CA TYR A 222 -6.88 17.06 6.06
C TYR A 222 -7.43 15.64 5.87
N LEU A 223 -6.72 14.59 6.28
CA LEU A 223 -7.25 13.22 6.25
C LEU A 223 -8.45 13.06 7.19
N ARG A 224 -8.56 13.90 8.22
CA ARG A 224 -9.74 13.95 9.10
C ARG A 224 -11.01 14.40 8.36
N LEU A 225 -10.88 15.19 7.29
CA LEU A 225 -12.02 15.57 6.46
C LEU A 225 -12.56 14.39 5.65
N MET A 226 -11.75 13.35 5.44
CA MET A 226 -12.13 12.15 4.70
C MET A 226 -12.87 11.12 5.56
N TRP A 227 -13.21 11.44 6.81
CA TRP A 227 -13.85 10.50 7.74
C TRP A 227 -15.10 9.78 7.19
N PRO A 228 -15.99 10.38 6.35
CA PRO A 228 -17.13 9.64 5.80
C PRO A 228 -16.66 8.53 4.85
N PHE A 229 -15.65 8.82 4.03
CA PHE A 229 -15.03 7.83 3.14
C PHE A 229 -14.30 6.75 3.94
N THR A 230 -13.54 7.15 4.97
CA THR A 230 -12.88 6.21 5.89
C THR A 230 -13.88 5.24 6.51
N PHE A 231 -15.05 5.74 6.91
CA PHE A 231 -16.11 4.92 7.51
C PHE A 231 -16.69 3.93 6.51
N VAL A 232 -17.00 4.37 5.27
CA VAL A 232 -17.47 3.48 4.20
C VAL A 232 -16.43 2.41 3.87
N ILE A 233 -15.17 2.80 3.70
CA ILE A 233 -14.07 1.84 3.43
C ILE A 233 -13.94 0.85 4.59
N LYS A 234 -14.03 1.32 5.84
CA LYS A 234 -14.00 0.44 7.00
C LYS A 234 -15.14 -0.57 6.99
N ILE A 235 -16.34 -0.19 6.56
CA ILE A 235 -17.47 -1.11 6.37
C ILE A 235 -17.16 -2.11 5.26
N ILE A 236 -16.66 -1.67 4.11
CA ILE A 236 -16.27 -2.55 2.99
C ILE A 236 -15.21 -3.56 3.45
N LEU A 237 -14.18 -3.11 4.17
CA LEU A 237 -13.14 -3.98 4.74
C LEU A 237 -13.70 -4.95 5.80
N ALA A 238 -14.77 -4.59 6.49
CA ALA A 238 -15.48 -5.50 7.38
C ALA A 238 -16.32 -6.54 6.59
N TRP A 239 -16.86 -6.15 5.43
CA TRP A 239 -17.65 -6.99 4.53
C TRP A 239 -16.81 -7.96 3.71
N ILE A 240 -15.57 -7.61 3.38
CA ILE A 240 -14.54 -8.55 2.93
C ILE A 240 -14.34 -9.54 4.07
N HIS A 241 -15.12 -10.61 4.06
CA HIS A 241 -15.25 -11.57 5.14
C HIS A 241 -13.89 -12.23 5.42
N GLY A 242 -13.14 -11.71 6.38
CA GLY A 242 -11.96 -12.38 6.97
C GLY A 242 -10.88 -12.83 5.98
N ARG A 243 -10.86 -12.34 4.74
CA ARG A 243 -9.84 -12.71 3.77
C ARG A 243 -8.79 -11.63 3.69
N THR A 244 -7.55 -12.06 3.48
CA THR A 244 -6.48 -11.13 3.14
C THR A 244 -6.61 -10.70 1.69
N PHE A 245 -6.02 -9.55 1.37
CA PHE A 245 -5.96 -9.08 -0.01
C PHE A 245 -4.53 -8.65 -0.33
N ILE A 246 -4.14 -8.82 -1.59
CA ILE A 246 -2.81 -8.45 -2.07
C ILE A 246 -2.75 -6.93 -2.17
N SER A 247 -1.84 -6.27 -1.45
CA SER A 247 -1.60 -4.82 -1.59
C SER A 247 -0.52 -4.50 -2.61
N GLU A 248 0.55 -5.29 -2.65
CA GLU A 248 1.74 -5.00 -3.44
C GLU A 248 2.26 -6.28 -4.09
N ARG A 249 2.80 -6.13 -5.30
CA ARG A 249 3.52 -7.17 -6.03
C ARG A 249 4.89 -6.62 -6.44
N ASN A 250 5.94 -7.30 -6.05
CA ASN A 250 7.31 -6.94 -6.40
C ASN A 250 8.02 -8.14 -7.02
N THR A 251 9.04 -7.87 -7.83
CA THR A 251 9.93 -8.91 -8.34
C THR A 251 11.34 -8.61 -7.88
N PHE A 252 12.03 -9.62 -7.35
CA PHE A 252 13.42 -9.50 -6.96
C PHE A 252 14.19 -10.73 -7.42
N GLU A 253 15.19 -10.52 -8.28
CA GLU A 253 15.90 -11.59 -8.98
C GLU A 253 14.93 -12.54 -9.71
N LYS A 254 14.84 -13.80 -9.25
CA LYS A 254 13.93 -14.83 -9.77
C LYS A 254 12.69 -15.03 -8.89
N LEU A 255 12.52 -14.24 -7.83
CA LEU A 255 11.43 -14.38 -6.88
C LEU A 255 10.29 -13.40 -7.16
N ASN A 256 9.07 -13.93 -7.14
CA ASN A 256 7.84 -13.15 -7.10
C ASN A 256 7.45 -12.91 -5.65
N LEU A 257 7.36 -11.64 -5.26
CA LEU A 257 7.07 -11.20 -3.90
C LEU A 257 5.67 -10.59 -3.84
N GLN A 258 4.90 -10.93 -2.81
CA GLN A 258 3.60 -10.31 -2.56
C GLN A 258 3.47 -9.84 -1.11
N SER A 259 2.84 -8.68 -0.92
CA SER A 259 2.41 -8.22 0.39
C SER A 259 0.91 -8.43 0.54
N TRP A 260 0.51 -9.21 1.54
CA TRP A 260 -0.89 -9.49 1.84
C TRP A 260 -1.31 -8.70 3.08
N VAL A 261 -2.45 -8.03 3.00
CA VAL A 261 -2.98 -7.21 4.09
C VAL A 261 -4.12 -7.96 4.76
N VAL A 262 -3.97 -8.16 6.07
CA VAL A 262 -5.09 -8.51 6.94
C VAL A 262 -5.94 -7.23 7.12
N PRO A 263 -7.24 -7.23 6.76
CA PRO A 263 -8.09 -6.03 6.78
C PRO A 263 -8.50 -5.64 8.20
N ARG A 264 -7.54 -5.48 9.10
CA ARG A 264 -7.72 -5.17 10.53
C ARG A 264 -6.72 -4.12 10.97
N PHE A 265 -7.19 -3.23 11.84
CA PHE A 265 -6.42 -2.11 12.37
C PHE A 265 -5.70 -2.50 13.66
N THR A 266 -4.61 -1.81 14.01
CA THR A 266 -3.80 -2.09 15.21
C THR A 266 -4.64 -2.24 16.49
N ASN A 267 -5.65 -1.37 16.70
CA ASN A 267 -6.50 -1.43 17.88
C ASN A 267 -7.28 -2.76 18.02
N GLN A 268 -7.61 -3.42 16.91
CA GLN A 268 -8.34 -4.68 16.90
C GLN A 268 -7.48 -5.85 17.40
N TYR A 269 -6.15 -5.80 17.25
CA TYR A 269 -5.22 -6.81 17.74
C TYR A 269 -5.08 -6.83 19.27
N PHE A 270 -5.51 -5.76 19.94
CA PHE A 270 -5.52 -5.69 21.41
C PHE A 270 -6.84 -6.15 22.03
N LEU A 271 -7.89 -6.34 21.22
CA LEU A 271 -9.20 -6.82 21.68
C LEU A 271 -9.19 -8.35 21.80
N LYS A 272 -9.14 -8.88 23.03
CA LYS A 272 -9.06 -10.32 23.32
C LYS A 272 -10.14 -11.15 22.59
N TRP A 273 -11.37 -10.65 22.50
CA TRP A 273 -12.48 -11.35 21.84
C TRP A 273 -12.29 -11.47 20.31
N GLN A 274 -11.43 -10.65 19.69
CA GLN A 274 -11.11 -10.74 18.27
C GLN A 274 -9.94 -11.68 17.97
N SER A 275 -9.13 -12.06 18.95
CA SER A 275 -7.94 -12.89 18.75
C SER A 275 -8.24 -14.21 18.03
N THR A 276 -9.34 -14.89 18.38
CA THR A 276 -9.77 -16.12 17.69
C THR A 276 -10.05 -15.89 16.21
N ARG A 277 -10.72 -14.79 15.87
CA ARG A 277 -11.03 -14.42 14.49
C ARG A 277 -9.76 -14.04 13.73
N LEU A 278 -8.88 -13.23 14.34
CA LEU A 278 -7.59 -12.86 13.74
C LEU A 278 -6.72 -14.08 13.44
N ASN A 279 -6.61 -15.01 14.40
CA ASN A 279 -5.89 -16.26 14.21
C ASN A 279 -6.47 -17.13 13.10
N LYS A 280 -7.79 -17.13 12.93
CA LYS A 280 -8.44 -17.80 11.81
C LYS A 280 -8.02 -17.18 10.47
N ILE A 281 -8.06 -15.85 10.36
CA ILE A 281 -7.67 -15.12 9.14
C ILE A 281 -6.20 -15.37 8.77
N ILE A 282 -5.30 -15.23 9.75
CA ILE A 282 -3.86 -15.46 9.54
C ILE A 282 -3.59 -16.92 9.19
N GLY A 283 -4.24 -17.87 9.89
CA GLY A 283 -4.11 -19.29 9.59
C GLY A 283 -4.62 -19.67 8.19
N GLU A 284 -5.73 -19.09 7.75
CA GLU A 284 -6.26 -19.27 6.39
C GLU A 284 -5.29 -18.72 5.34
N ALA A 285 -4.68 -17.54 5.57
CA ALA A 285 -3.66 -16.99 4.70
C ALA A 285 -2.42 -17.90 4.60
N ILE A 286 -1.97 -18.50 5.71
CA ILE A 286 -0.85 -19.45 5.71
C ILE A 286 -1.18 -20.71 4.89
N LEU A 287 -2.40 -21.24 5.03
CA LEU A 287 -2.84 -22.40 4.25
C LEU A 287 -2.98 -22.06 2.75
N GLU A 288 -3.48 -20.87 2.43
CA GLU A 288 -3.55 -20.37 1.06
C GLU A 288 -2.16 -20.27 0.43
N ALA A 289 -1.20 -19.66 1.14
CA ALA A 289 0.19 -19.58 0.71
C ALA A 289 0.81 -20.98 0.51
N ASN A 290 0.60 -21.89 1.46
CA ASN A 290 1.09 -23.26 1.38
C ASN A 290 0.52 -24.02 0.17
N SER A 291 -0.78 -23.91 -0.09
CA SER A 291 -1.42 -24.56 -1.24
C SER A 291 -1.00 -23.96 -2.58
N SER A 292 -0.59 -22.68 -2.59
CA SER A 292 -0.10 -21.97 -3.77
C SER A 292 1.40 -22.21 -4.04
N GLY A 293 2.07 -23.02 -3.22
CA GLY A 293 3.49 -23.35 -3.39
C GLY A 293 4.45 -22.24 -2.94
N VAL A 294 3.98 -21.31 -2.10
CA VAL A 294 4.84 -20.26 -1.52
C VAL A 294 5.96 -20.91 -0.71
N LYS A 295 7.19 -20.43 -0.90
CA LYS A 295 8.38 -20.93 -0.20
C LYS A 295 8.42 -20.39 1.23
N VAL A 296 8.22 -19.08 1.39
CA VAL A 296 8.31 -18.39 2.68
C VAL A 296 7.15 -17.41 2.86
N LEU A 297 6.53 -17.43 4.04
CA LEU A 297 5.57 -16.44 4.50
C LEU A 297 6.13 -15.73 5.73
N SER A 298 6.35 -14.42 5.65
CA SER A 298 6.76 -13.62 6.79
C SER A 298 5.59 -12.93 7.49
N LEU A 299 5.63 -12.90 8.82
CA LEU A 299 4.60 -12.26 9.65
C LEU A 299 5.06 -10.86 10.03
N GLY A 300 4.43 -9.82 9.49
CA GLY A 300 4.71 -8.42 9.81
C GLY A 300 3.85 -7.86 10.94
N LEU A 301 4.38 -6.84 11.64
CA LEU A 301 3.66 -6.08 12.67
C LEU A 301 3.05 -6.99 13.75
N LEU A 302 1.77 -6.80 14.12
CA LEU A 302 1.11 -7.58 15.17
C LEU A 302 0.62 -8.96 14.71
N ASN A 303 0.88 -9.36 13.46
CA ASN A 303 0.59 -10.72 13.01
C ASN A 303 1.52 -11.77 13.64
N GLN A 304 2.60 -11.33 14.32
CA GLN A 304 3.56 -12.16 15.06
C GLN A 304 3.51 -11.91 16.58
N ARG A 305 2.40 -11.38 17.11
CA ARG A 305 2.30 -11.05 18.53
C ARG A 305 2.26 -12.31 19.42
N GLU A 306 3.01 -12.31 20.53
CA GLU A 306 3.08 -13.43 21.48
C GLU A 306 1.70 -13.88 21.98
N GLU A 307 0.91 -12.94 22.50
CA GLU A 307 -0.41 -13.25 23.08
C GLU A 307 -1.45 -13.62 22.03
N LEU A 308 -1.15 -13.39 20.74
CA LEU A 308 -2.00 -13.79 19.63
C LEU A 308 -1.70 -15.21 19.20
N ASN A 309 -0.45 -15.52 18.87
CA ASN A 309 -0.07 -16.78 18.22
C ASN A 309 1.32 -17.30 18.59
N ALA A 310 1.88 -16.86 19.72
CA ALA A 310 3.20 -17.23 20.19
C ALA A 310 4.27 -17.03 19.10
N TYR A 311 4.31 -15.82 18.52
CA TYR A 311 5.25 -15.47 17.44
C TYR A 311 5.15 -16.41 16.22
N GLY A 312 3.95 -16.90 15.90
CA GLY A 312 3.67 -17.82 14.80
C GLY A 312 3.79 -19.31 15.13
N GLU A 313 4.30 -19.69 16.31
CA GLU A 313 4.48 -21.10 16.70
C GLU A 313 3.16 -21.89 16.74
N LEU A 314 2.06 -21.20 17.10
CA LEU A 314 0.71 -21.75 17.06
C LEU A 314 0.38 -22.43 15.72
N TYR A 315 0.80 -21.85 14.60
CA TYR A 315 0.47 -22.37 13.28
C TYR A 315 1.31 -23.58 12.89
N ILE A 316 2.54 -23.67 13.39
CA ILE A 316 3.38 -24.86 13.20
C ILE A 316 2.79 -26.05 13.94
N GLN A 317 2.35 -25.84 15.19
CA GLN A 317 1.69 -26.87 15.98
C GLN A 317 0.35 -27.29 15.36
N LYS A 318 -0.44 -26.32 14.89
CA LYS A 318 -1.75 -26.58 14.28
C LYS A 318 -1.64 -27.25 12.90
N PHE A 319 -0.60 -26.95 12.14
CA PHE A 319 -0.41 -27.42 10.76
C PHE A 319 0.99 -28.05 10.59
N PRO A 320 1.24 -29.25 11.13
CA PRO A 320 2.58 -29.87 11.14
C PRO A 320 3.12 -30.24 9.76
N LYS A 321 2.26 -30.27 8.72
CA LYS A 321 2.63 -30.62 7.33
C LYS A 321 2.86 -29.39 6.43
N LEU A 322 3.08 -28.21 7.01
CA LEU A 322 3.36 -27.00 6.22
C LEU A 322 4.67 -27.14 5.45
N LYS A 323 4.59 -26.95 4.13
CA LYS A 323 5.74 -26.85 3.24
C LYS A 323 6.30 -25.43 3.27
N VAL A 324 5.42 -24.42 3.30
CA VAL A 324 5.81 -23.01 3.46
C VAL A 324 6.52 -22.79 4.78
N LYS A 325 7.59 -21.98 4.78
CA LYS A 325 8.31 -21.57 6.00
C LYS A 325 7.75 -20.28 6.55
N ILE A 326 7.61 -20.25 7.87
CA ILE A 326 7.08 -19.08 8.60
C ILE A 326 8.27 -18.35 9.19
N VAL A 327 8.35 -17.04 8.96
CA VAL A 327 9.46 -16.18 9.40
C VAL A 327 8.91 -14.93 10.08
N ASP A 328 9.25 -14.69 11.34
CA ASP A 328 8.91 -13.46 12.07
C ASP A 328 9.94 -12.33 11.84
N GLY A 329 11.16 -12.70 11.44
CA GLY A 329 12.30 -11.83 11.17
C GLY A 329 12.96 -11.26 12.43
N SER A 330 12.75 -11.87 13.59
CA SER A 330 13.33 -11.47 14.87
C SER A 330 14.87 -11.41 14.82
N SER A 331 15.50 -12.34 14.12
CA SER A 331 16.96 -12.46 14.03
C SER A 331 17.57 -11.35 13.19
N LEU A 332 16.95 -11.03 12.04
CA LEU A 332 17.38 -9.89 11.23
C LEU A 332 17.10 -8.56 11.96
N ALA A 333 15.98 -8.44 12.67
CA ALA A 333 15.69 -7.25 13.47
C ALA A 333 16.77 -7.01 14.53
N ALA A 334 17.17 -8.06 15.25
CA ALA A 334 18.27 -8.00 16.22
C ALA A 334 19.60 -7.65 15.55
N ALA A 335 19.92 -8.28 14.42
CA ALA A 335 21.15 -8.01 13.67
C ALA A 335 21.23 -6.56 13.18
N ILE A 336 20.12 -5.99 12.68
CA ILE A 336 20.04 -4.58 12.27
C ILE A 336 20.33 -3.67 13.45
N VAL A 337 19.71 -3.93 14.61
CA VAL A 337 19.88 -3.10 15.81
C VAL A 337 21.32 -3.12 16.30
N VAL A 338 21.92 -4.30 16.41
CA VAL A 338 23.33 -4.46 16.83
C VAL A 338 24.28 -3.75 15.88
N ASN A 339 24.07 -3.88 14.56
CA ASN A 339 24.91 -3.23 13.55
C ASN A 339 24.63 -1.72 13.38
N SER A 340 23.56 -1.20 13.97
CA SER A 340 23.25 0.24 13.99
C SER A 340 23.94 0.97 15.14
N ILE A 341 24.57 0.25 16.08
CA ILE A 341 25.31 0.84 17.20
C ILE A 341 26.61 1.46 16.68
N PRO A 342 26.93 2.72 17.07
CA PRO A 342 28.19 3.35 16.69
C PRO A 342 29.41 2.51 17.08
N LYS A 343 30.37 2.37 16.17
CA LYS A 343 31.63 1.66 16.45
C LYS A 343 32.37 2.31 17.62
N GLY A 344 32.91 1.49 18.52
CA GLY A 344 33.60 1.95 19.73
C GLY A 344 32.70 2.19 20.95
N THR A 345 31.40 1.88 20.85
CA THR A 345 30.49 1.95 22.01
C THR A 345 30.82 0.86 23.01
N SER A 346 31.16 1.24 24.26
CA SER A 346 31.49 0.31 25.35
C SER A 346 30.28 -0.08 26.20
N GLN A 347 29.24 0.76 26.24
CA GLN A 347 28.04 0.53 27.04
C GLN A 347 26.79 0.99 26.28
N VAL A 348 25.72 0.19 26.35
CA VAL A 348 24.39 0.53 25.83
C VAL A 348 23.32 0.27 26.88
N LEU A 349 22.29 1.11 26.91
CA LEU A 349 21.11 0.86 27.73
C LEU A 349 20.08 0.07 26.94
N LEU A 350 19.64 -1.07 27.45
CA LEU A 350 18.62 -1.91 26.82
C LEU A 350 17.32 -1.82 27.63
N ARG A 351 16.22 -1.42 26.98
CA ARG A 351 14.92 -1.24 27.64
C ARG A 351 13.77 -1.70 26.74
N GLY A 352 12.81 -2.43 27.30
CA GLY A 352 11.58 -2.83 26.63
C GLY A 352 11.09 -4.21 27.08
N ASN A 353 10.04 -4.70 26.42
CA ASN A 353 9.48 -6.02 26.66
C ASN A 353 10.48 -7.14 26.30
N PHE A 354 10.50 -8.20 27.10
CA PHE A 354 11.42 -9.34 27.01
C PHE A 354 10.98 -10.33 25.92
N ASN A 355 11.05 -9.91 24.66
CA ASN A 355 10.74 -10.74 23.48
C ASN A 355 12.02 -11.38 22.89
N ASN A 356 11.87 -12.16 21.82
CA ASN A 356 13.00 -12.84 21.18
C ASN A 356 14.08 -11.88 20.69
N VAL A 357 13.67 -10.74 20.11
CA VAL A 357 14.57 -9.70 19.62
C VAL A 357 15.42 -9.13 20.76
N PHE A 358 14.78 -8.84 21.91
CA PHE A 358 15.46 -8.37 23.12
C PHE A 358 16.58 -9.32 23.55
N PHE A 359 16.27 -10.62 23.68
CA PHE A 359 17.25 -11.61 24.11
C PHE A 359 18.36 -11.84 23.07
N ALA A 360 18.02 -11.81 21.78
CA ALA A 360 19.00 -11.92 20.70
C ALA A 360 19.98 -10.75 20.69
N ILE A 361 19.50 -9.51 20.88
CA ILE A 361 20.33 -8.32 21.03
C ILE A 361 21.23 -8.45 22.26
N ALA A 362 20.66 -8.75 23.43
CA ALA A 362 21.43 -8.86 24.67
C ALA A 362 22.55 -9.89 24.56
N LYS A 363 22.26 -11.08 24.00
CA LYS A 363 23.25 -12.13 23.76
C LYS A 363 24.37 -11.66 22.83
N ALA A 364 24.03 -11.07 21.69
CA ALA A 364 25.00 -10.61 20.71
C ALA A 364 25.93 -9.51 21.26
N LEU A 365 25.40 -8.59 22.06
CA LEU A 365 26.19 -7.54 22.69
C LEU A 365 27.15 -8.07 23.75
N CYS A 366 26.69 -9.00 24.58
CA CYS A 366 27.54 -9.65 25.58
C CYS A 366 28.68 -10.44 24.91
N GLU A 367 28.40 -11.16 23.81
CA GLU A 367 29.43 -11.86 23.03
C GLU A 367 30.45 -10.90 22.39
N ALA A 368 30.02 -9.68 22.04
CA ALA A 368 30.87 -8.61 21.54
C ALA A 368 31.58 -7.78 22.64
N ASN A 369 31.49 -8.20 23.92
CA ASN A 369 32.03 -7.49 25.09
C ASN A 369 31.50 -6.04 25.24
N VAL A 370 30.29 -5.75 24.77
CA VAL A 370 29.61 -4.48 25.02
C VAL A 370 28.80 -4.59 26.31
N GLN A 371 28.95 -3.61 27.20
CA GLN A 371 28.25 -3.62 28.48
C GLN A 371 26.76 -3.34 28.29
N VAL A 372 25.91 -4.30 28.66
CA VAL A 372 24.44 -4.13 28.62
C VAL A 372 23.96 -3.58 29.95
N ALA A 373 23.54 -2.32 29.92
CA ALA A 373 22.98 -1.61 31.05
C ALA A 373 21.45 -1.77 31.10
N MET A 374 20.92 -2.00 32.30
CA MET A 374 19.48 -2.11 32.59
C MET A 374 19.09 -1.13 33.70
N LEU A 375 17.86 -0.60 33.64
CA LEU A 375 17.35 0.38 34.61
C LEU A 375 16.75 -0.25 35.87
N HIS A 376 16.05 -1.38 35.72
CA HIS A 376 15.32 -2.02 36.81
C HIS A 376 16.01 -3.30 37.26
N GLN A 377 16.14 -3.48 38.57
CA GLN A 377 16.76 -4.66 39.18
C GLN A 377 16.02 -5.96 38.82
N ASP A 378 14.69 -5.92 38.75
CA ASP A 378 13.88 -7.10 38.43
C ASP A 378 14.09 -7.55 36.98
N GLU A 379 14.19 -6.58 36.07
CA GLU A 379 14.46 -6.80 34.64
C GLU A 379 15.88 -7.35 34.44
N PHE A 380 16.84 -6.80 35.18
CA PHE A 380 18.22 -7.29 35.20
C PHE A 380 18.31 -8.75 35.68
N THR A 381 17.61 -9.08 36.77
CA THR A 381 17.58 -10.45 37.32
C THR A 381 16.97 -11.44 36.32
N LYS A 382 15.88 -11.06 35.64
CA LYS A 382 15.26 -11.88 34.58
C LYS A 382 16.20 -12.12 33.40
N LEU A 383 16.96 -11.11 33.00
CA LEU A 383 17.95 -11.23 31.92
C LEU A 383 19.07 -12.19 32.32
N GLN A 384 19.62 -12.05 33.54
CA GLN A 384 20.70 -12.92 34.03
C GLN A 384 20.30 -14.39 34.13
N LEU A 385 19.04 -14.69 34.44
CA LEU A 385 18.51 -16.06 34.49
C LEU A 385 18.52 -16.76 33.13
N ARG A 386 18.36 -16.03 32.03
CA ARG A 386 18.36 -16.59 30.66
C ARG A 386 19.71 -16.50 29.94
N LEU A 387 20.65 -15.70 30.43
CA LEU A 387 21.99 -15.57 29.85
C LEU A 387 23.01 -16.54 30.50
N ASN A 388 23.91 -17.07 29.67
CA ASN A 388 25.03 -17.92 30.11
C ASN A 388 26.05 -17.11 30.94
N THR A 389 26.90 -17.81 31.70
CA THR A 389 27.87 -17.23 32.67
C THR A 389 28.72 -16.10 32.11
N LYS A 390 29.28 -16.24 30.90
CA LYS A 390 30.12 -15.20 30.26
C LYS A 390 29.36 -13.90 29.94
N ALA A 391 28.06 -14.00 29.67
CA ALA A 391 27.20 -12.85 29.38
C ALA A 391 26.67 -12.15 30.65
N ARG A 392 26.86 -12.75 31.83
CA ARG A 392 26.51 -12.15 33.12
C ARG A 392 27.54 -11.09 33.54
N GLU A 393 28.82 -11.33 33.26
CA GLU A 393 29.93 -10.44 33.62
C GLU A 393 29.91 -9.12 32.83
N SER A 394 29.38 -9.14 31.59
CA SER A 394 29.22 -7.96 30.73
C SER A 394 27.91 -7.21 30.94
N SER A 395 27.05 -7.64 31.87
CA SER A 395 25.78 -6.97 32.17
C SER A 395 25.90 -6.19 33.48
N ALA A 396 25.44 -4.95 33.53
CA ALA A 396 25.50 -4.14 34.75
C ALA A 396 24.19 -3.38 35.01
N LEU A 397 23.87 -3.21 36.29
CA LEU A 397 22.87 -2.24 36.70
C LEU A 397 23.43 -0.84 36.45
N SER A 398 22.65 0.03 35.82
CA SER A 398 23.12 1.36 35.47
C SER A 398 22.07 2.41 35.77
N THR A 399 22.52 3.57 36.24
CA THR A 399 21.68 4.75 36.37
C THR A 399 21.44 5.36 34.98
N ILE A 400 20.24 5.87 34.73
CA ILE A 400 19.82 6.54 33.47
C ILE A 400 20.85 7.57 32.95
N ALA A 401 21.63 8.16 33.87
CA ALA A 401 22.59 9.24 33.62
C ALA A 401 23.93 8.84 32.96
N SER A 402 24.19 7.56 32.66
CA SER A 402 25.51 7.12 32.17
C SER A 402 25.60 6.82 30.67
N SER A 403 24.48 6.50 30.01
CA SER A 403 24.47 5.96 28.65
C SER A 403 23.82 6.90 27.63
N LYS A 404 24.55 7.18 26.53
CA LYS A 404 24.01 7.95 25.38
C LYS A 404 23.34 7.08 24.33
N ILE A 405 23.58 5.76 24.31
CA ILE A 405 23.00 4.84 23.33
C ILE A 405 21.92 4.01 24.00
N TRP A 406 20.69 4.11 23.48
CA TRP A 406 19.49 3.50 24.03
C TRP A 406 18.89 2.54 23.01
N LEU A 407 18.86 1.26 23.33
CA LEU A 407 18.16 0.23 22.55
C LEU A 407 16.77 0.06 23.15
N VAL A 408 15.74 0.44 22.39
CA VAL A 408 14.38 0.61 22.95
C VAL A 408 13.33 -0.25 22.25
N GLY A 409 12.58 -1.02 23.04
CA GLY A 409 11.46 -1.82 22.58
C GLY A 409 10.12 -1.24 23.05
N ASP A 410 9.06 -2.04 22.94
CA ASP A 410 7.77 -1.70 23.51
C ASP A 410 7.83 -1.71 25.06
N GLY A 411 7.00 -0.92 25.73
CA GLY A 411 6.85 -0.98 27.21
C GLY A 411 7.75 -0.06 28.03
N TRP A 412 8.55 0.80 27.39
CA TRP A 412 9.23 1.93 28.04
C TRP A 412 8.33 3.18 28.08
N ASN A 413 8.51 4.07 29.07
CA ASN A 413 7.59 5.19 29.32
C ASN A 413 8.15 6.55 28.85
N GLU A 414 7.25 7.53 28.67
CA GLU A 414 7.62 8.89 28.22
C GLU A 414 8.55 9.59 29.23
N ASP A 415 8.37 9.32 30.53
CA ASP A 415 9.20 9.87 31.61
C ASP A 415 10.65 9.37 31.59
N GLU A 416 10.88 8.09 31.24
CA GLU A 416 12.20 7.49 31.06
C GLU A 416 12.94 8.17 29.91
N GLN A 417 12.23 8.43 28.80
CA GLN A 417 12.80 9.14 27.66
C GLN A 417 13.17 10.59 28.02
N MET A 418 12.37 11.27 28.85
CA MET A 418 12.66 12.62 29.32
C MET A 418 13.94 12.69 30.16
N LYS A 419 14.28 11.62 30.89
CA LYS A 419 15.48 11.53 31.74
C LYS A 419 16.77 11.23 30.97
N ALA A 420 16.72 10.92 29.67
CA ALA A 420 17.91 10.63 28.88
C ALA A 420 18.88 11.82 28.77
N LEU A 421 20.15 11.58 28.43
CA LEU A 421 21.11 12.68 28.22
C LEU A 421 20.82 13.43 26.91
N LYS A 422 21.15 14.72 26.84
CA LYS A 422 21.10 15.48 25.59
C LYS A 422 22.03 14.85 24.55
N GLY A 423 21.53 14.72 23.31
CA GLY A 423 22.23 14.06 22.22
C GLY A 423 22.25 12.53 22.31
N SER A 424 21.37 11.93 23.12
CA SER A 424 21.23 10.46 23.15
C SER A 424 20.69 9.94 21.82
N LEU A 425 21.14 8.75 21.42
CA LEU A 425 20.67 8.01 20.25
C LEU A 425 19.75 6.87 20.69
N PHE A 426 18.50 6.93 20.25
CA PHE A 426 17.52 5.87 20.43
C PHE A 426 17.47 4.98 19.20
N ILE A 427 17.79 3.70 19.35
CA ILE A 427 17.72 2.67 18.31
C ILE A 427 16.58 1.72 18.67
N PRO A 428 15.40 1.85 18.03
CA PRO A 428 14.27 1.01 18.37
C PRO A 428 14.44 -0.41 17.82
N PHE A 429 14.03 -1.41 18.60
CA PHE A 429 13.87 -2.80 18.17
C PHE A 429 12.40 -3.25 18.15
N SER A 430 11.47 -2.34 18.43
CA SER A 430 10.02 -2.55 18.32
C SER A 430 9.53 -2.57 16.87
N GLN A 431 8.37 -3.20 16.68
CA GLN A 431 7.67 -3.22 15.37
C GLN A 431 7.04 -1.87 15.02
N PHE A 432 6.78 -1.00 16.00
CA PHE A 432 6.22 0.34 15.81
C PHE A 432 7.23 1.42 16.24
N PRO A 433 7.23 2.61 15.62
CA PRO A 433 8.17 3.65 15.95
C PRO A 433 7.84 4.23 17.34
N PRO A 434 8.86 4.51 18.17
CA PRO A 434 8.62 5.15 19.45
C PRO A 434 8.13 6.58 19.25
N LYS A 435 7.35 7.09 20.21
CA LYS A 435 7.04 8.51 20.28
C LYS A 435 8.32 9.31 20.53
N LYS A 436 8.50 10.39 19.77
CA LYS A 436 9.64 11.31 19.90
C LYS A 436 9.24 12.45 20.84
N MET A 437 9.59 12.36 22.12
CA MET A 437 9.28 13.38 23.14
C MET A 437 10.35 14.47 23.18
N ARG A 438 11.62 14.10 22.94
CA ARG A 438 12.76 15.04 22.97
C ARG A 438 13.25 15.40 21.57
N LYS A 439 13.41 16.68 21.29
CA LYS A 439 13.95 17.20 20.01
C LYS A 439 15.48 17.27 19.98
N ASP A 440 16.13 17.20 21.13
CA ASP A 440 17.58 17.30 21.30
C ASP A 440 18.27 15.93 21.36
N CYS A 441 17.57 14.88 20.93
CA CYS A 441 18.04 13.50 20.82
C CYS A 441 17.79 12.96 19.41
N PHE A 442 18.52 11.91 19.04
CA PHE A 442 18.40 11.25 17.74
C PHE A 442 17.57 9.98 17.85
N TYR A 443 16.73 9.71 16.84
CA TYR A 443 15.86 8.53 16.80
C TYR A 443 16.08 7.81 15.49
N HIS A 444 16.59 6.60 15.59
CA HIS A 444 16.71 5.71 14.46
C HIS A 444 15.32 5.16 14.04
N TYR A 445 15.23 4.65 12.82
CA TYR A 445 14.05 3.92 12.35
C TYR A 445 13.91 2.58 13.09
N THR A 446 12.66 2.08 13.16
CA THR A 446 12.38 0.66 13.51
C THR A 446 13.21 -0.27 12.64
N PRO A 447 13.52 -1.51 13.08
CA PRO A 447 14.43 -2.40 12.35
C PRO A 447 14.04 -2.56 10.88
N SER A 448 14.84 -1.95 10.01
CA SER A 448 14.56 -1.83 8.58
C SER A 448 15.84 -1.50 7.82
N MET A 449 15.83 -1.78 6.52
CA MET A 449 16.96 -1.53 5.63
C MET A 449 16.46 -0.96 4.30
N ARG A 450 17.35 -0.27 3.59
CA ARG A 450 17.11 0.20 2.23
C ARG A 450 17.12 -1.00 1.28
N ALA A 451 16.05 -1.14 0.51
CA ALA A 451 15.89 -2.14 -0.53
C ALA A 451 16.82 -1.86 -1.72
N PRO A 452 17.47 -2.89 -2.29
CA PRO A 452 18.36 -2.72 -3.43
C PRO A 452 17.62 -2.21 -4.67
N PRO A 453 18.31 -1.51 -5.60
CA PRO A 453 17.74 -1.02 -6.86
C PRO A 453 17.06 -2.11 -7.70
N SER A 454 17.54 -3.35 -7.61
CA SER A 454 17.08 -4.53 -8.35
C SER A 454 15.67 -5.01 -7.97
N ILE A 455 15.12 -4.60 -6.82
CA ILE A 455 13.70 -4.81 -6.51
C ILE A 455 12.85 -3.88 -7.39
N LYS A 456 12.00 -4.49 -8.24
CA LYS A 456 11.10 -3.77 -9.14
C LYS A 456 9.71 -3.58 -8.53
N ASN A 457 8.96 -2.64 -9.08
CA ASN A 457 7.57 -2.31 -8.71
C ASN A 457 7.38 -1.85 -7.25
N MET A 458 8.43 -1.33 -6.62
CA MET A 458 8.37 -0.79 -5.26
C MET A 458 8.04 0.71 -5.30
N HIS A 459 6.75 1.01 -5.47
CA HIS A 459 6.26 2.39 -5.62
C HIS A 459 5.78 3.02 -4.31
N SER A 460 5.45 2.20 -3.32
CA SER A 460 4.90 2.64 -2.04
C SER A 460 5.90 2.47 -0.90
N CYS A 461 5.80 3.36 0.09
CA CYS A 461 6.49 3.22 1.37
C CYS A 461 5.81 2.16 2.23
N GLU A 462 6.62 1.43 2.98
CA GLU A 462 6.11 0.48 3.96
C GLU A 462 5.83 1.19 5.28
N ASN A 463 4.56 1.53 5.52
CA ASN A 463 4.12 2.29 6.70
C ASN A 463 4.90 3.61 6.84
N TRP A 464 5.55 3.85 7.99
CA TRP A 464 6.35 5.04 8.30
C TRP A 464 7.79 4.98 7.78
N LEU A 465 8.18 3.91 7.09
CA LEU A 465 9.55 3.78 6.59
C LEU A 465 9.81 4.71 5.40
N PRO A 466 11.05 5.19 5.22
CA PRO A 466 11.41 6.04 4.09
C PRO A 466 11.24 5.29 2.77
N ARG A 467 11.19 6.05 1.66
CA ARG A 467 11.02 5.47 0.32
C ARG A 467 12.13 4.46 0.02
N ARG A 468 11.74 3.32 -0.55
CA ARG A 468 12.61 2.17 -0.80
C ARG A 468 13.25 1.58 0.45
N ALA A 469 12.58 1.63 1.61
CA ALA A 469 12.95 0.84 2.79
C ALA A 469 11.90 -0.25 3.07
N MET A 470 12.35 -1.37 3.64
CA MET A 470 11.51 -2.49 4.04
C MET A 470 11.79 -2.87 5.50
N SER A 471 10.77 -3.37 6.20
CA SER A 471 10.95 -3.87 7.57
C SER A 471 11.83 -5.12 7.61
N ALA A 472 12.49 -5.34 8.75
CA ALA A 472 13.29 -6.54 8.99
C ALA A 472 12.50 -7.84 8.74
N GLY A 473 11.23 -7.91 9.18
CA GLY A 473 10.36 -9.07 8.95
C GLY A 473 10.14 -9.39 7.47
N ARG A 474 9.90 -8.35 6.66
CA ARG A 474 9.75 -8.50 5.21
C ARG A 474 11.05 -8.97 4.56
N ILE A 475 12.17 -8.33 4.89
CA ILE A 475 13.49 -8.67 4.33
C ILE A 475 13.91 -10.10 4.72
N ALA A 476 13.70 -10.49 5.97
CA ALA A 476 14.03 -11.84 6.44
C ALA A 476 13.28 -12.90 5.62
N GLY A 477 11.99 -12.71 5.35
CA GLY A 477 11.22 -13.61 4.48
C GLY A 477 11.80 -13.73 3.06
N ILE A 478 12.28 -12.62 2.50
CA ILE A 478 12.92 -12.59 1.17
C ILE A 478 14.26 -13.34 1.21
N VAL A 479 15.12 -13.03 2.18
CA VAL A 479 16.47 -13.62 2.29
C VAL A 479 16.39 -15.13 2.55
N HIS A 480 15.46 -15.59 3.40
CA HIS A 480 15.23 -17.03 3.60
C HIS A 480 14.89 -17.75 2.30
N ALA A 481 14.10 -17.12 1.43
CA ALA A 481 13.72 -17.69 0.15
C ALA A 481 14.88 -17.68 -0.87
N LEU A 482 15.69 -16.62 -0.90
CA LEU A 482 16.87 -16.52 -1.77
C LEU A 482 17.94 -17.54 -1.40
N GLU A 483 18.18 -17.71 -0.10
CA GLU A 483 19.18 -18.65 0.42
C GLU A 483 18.65 -20.10 0.49
N GLY A 484 17.36 -20.31 0.25
CA GLY A 484 16.74 -21.64 0.29
C GLY A 484 16.74 -22.27 1.69
N TRP A 485 16.71 -21.46 2.75
CA TRP A 485 16.75 -21.97 4.12
C TRP A 485 15.44 -22.64 4.49
N ASN A 486 15.50 -23.96 4.68
CA ASN A 486 14.34 -24.80 4.97
C ASN A 486 13.98 -24.84 6.47
N VAL A 487 13.96 -23.68 7.14
CA VAL A 487 13.72 -23.56 8.58
C VAL A 487 12.60 -22.56 8.87
N HIS A 488 11.84 -22.83 9.93
CA HIS A 488 10.92 -21.84 10.49
C HIS A 488 11.70 -20.94 11.45
N GLU A 489 11.47 -19.63 11.36
CA GLU A 489 11.94 -18.63 12.33
C GLU A 489 10.70 -18.04 12.99
N CYS A 490 10.24 -18.69 14.05
CA CYS A 490 9.02 -18.35 14.77
C CYS A 490 9.07 -18.93 16.18
N GLY A 491 8.17 -18.48 17.07
CA GLY A 491 8.17 -18.97 18.45
C GLY A 491 9.45 -18.57 19.18
N SER A 492 10.04 -19.48 19.94
CA SER A 492 11.33 -19.23 20.62
C SER A 492 12.57 -19.48 19.76
N THR A 493 12.40 -19.89 18.50
CA THR A 493 13.51 -20.26 17.62
C THR A 493 14.06 -19.03 16.90
N THR A 494 15.32 -18.68 17.19
CA THR A 494 16.06 -17.63 16.47
C THR A 494 17.07 -18.23 15.50
N PHE A 495 17.26 -17.55 14.38
CA PHE A 495 18.25 -17.88 13.36
C PHE A 495 19.62 -17.25 13.71
N CYS A 496 20.70 -17.70 13.08
CA CYS A 496 22.04 -17.17 13.33
C CYS A 496 22.14 -15.71 12.84
N LEU A 497 22.38 -14.76 13.77
CA LEU A 497 22.44 -13.32 13.49
C LEU A 497 23.49 -12.96 12.44
N HIS A 498 24.69 -13.53 12.55
CA HIS A 498 25.78 -13.28 11.59
C HIS A 498 25.42 -13.79 10.19
N GLN A 499 24.82 -14.98 10.11
CA GLN A 499 24.45 -15.61 8.84
C GLN A 499 23.34 -14.82 8.11
N ILE A 500 22.28 -14.42 8.81
CA ILE A 500 21.20 -13.61 8.21
C ILE A 500 21.72 -12.22 7.83
N TRP A 501 22.57 -11.61 8.64
CA TRP A 501 23.16 -10.31 8.35
C TRP A 501 24.00 -10.33 7.08
N ASP A 502 24.96 -11.26 6.99
CA ASP A 502 25.84 -11.36 5.83
C ASP A 502 25.08 -11.67 4.55
N ALA A 503 24.09 -12.57 4.61
CA ALA A 503 23.23 -12.86 3.47
C ALA A 503 22.44 -11.61 3.04
N THR A 504 21.89 -10.86 4.00
CA THR A 504 21.15 -9.63 3.72
C THR A 504 22.02 -8.58 3.02
N ILE A 505 23.26 -8.39 3.48
CA ILE A 505 24.21 -7.46 2.83
C ILE A 505 24.64 -7.97 1.45
N ARG A 506 24.90 -9.28 1.28
CA ARG A 506 25.25 -9.88 -0.02
C ARG A 506 24.17 -9.66 -1.08
N HIS A 507 22.90 -9.74 -0.68
CA HIS A 507 21.75 -9.47 -1.57
C HIS A 507 21.50 -7.97 -1.81
N GLY A 508 22.37 -7.09 -1.31
CA GLY A 508 22.38 -5.67 -1.64
C GLY A 508 21.48 -4.78 -0.77
N PHE A 509 20.90 -5.30 0.31
CA PHE A 509 20.21 -4.47 1.29
C PHE A 509 21.24 -3.62 2.06
N GLN A 510 20.89 -2.37 2.35
CA GLN A 510 21.80 -1.43 2.99
C GLN A 510 21.20 -0.87 4.28
N THR A 511 22.04 -0.58 5.27
CA THR A 511 21.58 0.07 6.51
C THR A 511 20.99 1.45 6.22
N LEU A 512 19.97 1.81 6.99
CA LEU A 512 19.47 3.17 6.99
C LEU A 512 20.37 4.04 7.85
N HIS A 513 20.63 5.27 7.42
CA HIS A 513 21.28 6.26 8.27
C HIS A 513 20.27 6.85 9.25
N THR A 514 20.75 7.25 10.41
CA THR A 514 19.95 8.00 11.39
C THR A 514 19.37 9.24 10.69
N PRO A 515 18.05 9.45 10.73
CA PRO A 515 17.46 10.63 10.13
C PRO A 515 18.03 11.89 10.82
N SER A 516 18.53 12.81 10.00
CA SER A 516 19.10 14.10 10.41
C SER A 516 18.06 15.01 11.03
#